data_AF-A0A4R2J7B8-F1
#
_entry.id   AF-A0A4R2J7B8-F1
#
_cell.length_a   1.000
_cell.length_b   1.000
_cell.length_c   1.000
_cell.angle_alpha   90.00
_cell.angle_beta   90.00
_cell.angle_gamma   90.00
#
_symmetry.space_group_name_H-M   'P 1'
#
loop_
_entity.id
_entity.type
_entity.pdbx_description
1 polymer ?
#
loop_
_entity_poly.entity_id
_entity_poly.type
_entity_poly.pdbx_seq_one_letter_code
_entity_poly.pdbx_strand_id
1 'polypeptide(L)'
;MPRRRPGIVALAICLLLIGVTIVGETTTSTTSLPSAPVRPALGPLKVSQNGRYFATPDGQPVLLTGAHTWQNLQDTGRSDPPPTFDYGKYLDILRLDGHNFFRLWTWEQARYSNEIESDDYFYSPLPYPRTGPGTAVDGRPKFDVDRFDQRYFDRLRDRVQQAGAKGVYVSVMLFNGWSIEACKGQECKNNPWRGHPFNPANNVNGVDGGSAGIETLANPAVTRRQEAYVQKVLDTVKDLGNVLFEITNEGPPDSVAWQYHMIDFIKARDAHPVGMTSTYPDGHNQDLLASPADWISPNGDLDNPPPTTGAKVVLADTDHLCGLCGDREWPWKSFTRGENPIYMDAYDGAYGIGGSLSDNNATAIRANLGYVRRYALKMDLLTAVPEPELCSTRFCLAGPDEYLVFSPNGGFALDVNVRGYTGEWFSLDSRETTRAEVDDDRFTPPFTGPAVLYLKRS
;
A
#
# COMPACT_ATOMS: atom_id res chain seq x y z
N MET A 1 -79.49 29.74 38.37
CA MET A 1 -78.82 28.58 37.74
C MET A 1 -79.02 28.68 36.22
N PRO A 2 -78.03 29.18 35.46
CA PRO A 2 -78.16 29.56 34.04
C PRO A 2 -77.29 28.64 33.12
N ARG A 3 -77.22 28.75 31.79
CA ARG A 3 -77.24 29.91 30.88
C ARG A 3 -77.98 29.54 29.58
N ARG A 4 -79.10 30.19 29.24
CA ARG A 4 -79.19 31.46 28.46
C ARG A 4 -78.69 31.35 27.01
N ARG A 5 -79.65 31.24 26.07
CA ARG A 5 -79.68 31.99 24.78
C ARG A 5 -79.71 33.53 25.09
N PRO A 6 -79.52 34.48 24.15
CA PRO A 6 -79.38 34.37 22.68
C PRO A 6 -77.97 34.93 22.24
N GLY A 7 -77.72 35.54 21.07
CA GLY A 7 -78.62 35.99 20.00
C GLY A 7 -77.99 36.72 18.79
N ILE A 8 -78.87 37.44 18.09
CA ILE A 8 -78.69 38.26 16.88
C ILE A 8 -78.14 39.67 17.25
N VAL A 9 -77.30 40.25 16.39
CA VAL A 9 -77.48 41.59 15.75
C VAL A 9 -76.21 41.94 14.97
N ALA A 10 -76.37 42.35 13.72
CA ALA A 10 -75.33 42.95 12.91
C ALA A 10 -75.35 44.48 13.09
N LEU A 11 -74.17 45.11 13.21
CA LEU A 11 -73.92 46.37 12.51
C LEU A 11 -72.41 46.63 12.37
N ALA A 12 -72.01 47.16 11.22
CA ALA A 12 -70.69 47.73 11.02
C ALA A 12 -70.60 49.13 11.65
N ILE A 13 -69.38 49.61 11.92
CA ILE A 13 -68.89 50.97 11.57
C ILE A 13 -67.38 51.07 11.87
N CYS A 14 -66.69 51.92 11.11
CA CYS A 14 -65.23 52.04 11.00
C CYS A 14 -64.55 52.79 12.16
N LEU A 15 -63.24 52.54 12.33
CA LEU A 15 -62.10 53.51 12.38
C LEU A 15 -60.87 52.77 12.98
N LEU A 16 -59.80 52.41 12.24
CA LEU A 16 -58.75 53.20 11.56
C LEU A 16 -57.68 53.75 12.53
N LEU A 17 -56.43 53.26 12.36
CA LEU A 17 -55.09 53.73 12.81
C LEU A 17 -54.25 52.51 13.22
N ILE A 18 -53.51 51.87 12.29
CA ILE A 18 -52.13 52.21 11.88
C ILE A 18 -51.15 52.18 13.06
N GLY A 19 -50.50 51.03 13.23
CA GLY A 19 -49.21 50.88 13.89
C GLY A 19 -48.30 50.08 12.96
N VAL A 20 -47.38 50.76 12.26
CA VAL A 20 -46.46 50.12 11.31
C VAL A 20 -45.31 49.48 12.09
N THR A 21 -45.26 48.16 12.14
CA THR A 21 -44.04 47.43 12.50
C THR A 21 -43.19 47.21 11.25
N ILE A 22 -42.01 47.82 11.23
CA ILE A 22 -41.03 47.65 10.16
C ILE A 22 -40.53 46.19 10.20
N VAL A 23 -40.82 45.43 9.14
CA VAL A 23 -40.17 44.14 8.92
C VAL A 23 -38.76 44.43 8.42
N GLY A 24 -37.77 44.26 9.28
CA GLY A 24 -36.37 44.33 8.87
C GLY A 24 -36.00 43.09 8.04
N GLU A 25 -35.58 43.31 6.80
CA GLU A 25 -35.01 42.24 5.97
C GLU A 25 -33.66 41.80 6.58
N THR A 26 -33.64 40.64 7.22
CA THR A 26 -32.37 39.99 7.59
C THR A 26 -31.73 39.41 6.34
N THR A 27 -30.84 40.18 5.71
CA THR A 27 -29.93 39.68 4.68
C THR A 27 -29.03 38.62 5.30
N THR A 28 -29.32 37.35 5.01
CA THR A 28 -28.48 36.21 5.38
C THR A 28 -27.19 36.22 4.58
N SER A 29 -26.14 36.84 5.13
CA SER A 29 -24.78 36.67 4.62
C SER A 29 -24.40 35.20 4.71
N THR A 30 -24.33 34.53 3.57
CA THR A 30 -23.75 33.20 3.41
C THR A 30 -22.23 33.30 3.56
N THR A 31 -21.75 33.26 4.80
CA THR A 31 -20.33 33.10 5.10
C THR A 31 -19.86 31.77 4.54
N SER A 32 -19.16 31.78 3.41
CA SER A 32 -18.52 30.59 2.87
C SER A 32 -17.50 30.09 3.90
N LEU A 33 -17.62 28.81 4.29
CA LEU A 33 -16.57 28.14 5.04
C LEU A 33 -15.27 28.26 4.22
N PRO A 34 -14.12 28.57 4.85
CA PRO A 34 -12.85 28.53 4.13
C PRO A 34 -12.69 27.12 3.56
N SER A 35 -12.38 27.04 2.26
CA SER A 35 -12.05 25.76 1.63
C SER A 35 -10.93 25.11 2.44
N ALA A 36 -11.09 23.82 2.74
CA ALA A 36 -10.00 23.05 3.34
C ALA A 36 -8.73 23.26 2.48
N PRO A 37 -7.56 23.51 3.08
CA PRO A 37 -6.35 23.78 2.32
C PRO A 37 -6.15 22.65 1.34
N VAL A 38 -6.11 22.99 0.05
CA VAL A 38 -5.83 22.04 -1.02
C VAL A 38 -4.45 21.47 -0.71
N ARG A 39 -4.40 20.23 -0.23
CA ARG A 39 -3.13 19.53 -0.05
C ARG A 39 -2.44 19.55 -1.42
N PRO A 40 -1.16 19.95 -1.50
CA PRO A 40 -0.41 19.80 -2.74
C PRO A 40 -0.58 18.38 -3.25
N ALA A 41 -0.84 18.23 -4.55
CA ALA A 41 -0.86 16.92 -5.17
C ALA A 41 0.49 16.23 -4.89
N LEU A 42 0.46 14.95 -4.55
CA LEU A 42 1.69 14.19 -4.37
C LEU A 42 2.52 14.27 -5.67
N GLY A 43 3.78 14.62 -5.53
CA GLY A 43 4.71 14.70 -6.65
C GLY A 43 5.57 13.44 -6.74
N PRO A 44 6.06 13.09 -7.94
CA PRO A 44 6.80 11.86 -8.18
C PRO A 44 7.98 11.73 -7.23
N LEU A 45 8.04 10.60 -6.54
CA LEU A 45 9.11 10.28 -5.60
C LEU A 45 10.43 10.03 -6.33
N LYS A 46 11.53 10.33 -5.65
CA LYS A 46 12.89 10.00 -6.08
C LYS A 46 13.65 9.39 -4.92
N VAL A 47 14.64 8.55 -5.18
CA VAL A 47 15.52 8.01 -4.12
C VAL A 47 16.16 9.19 -3.37
N SER A 48 16.08 9.17 -2.04
CA SER A 48 16.65 10.21 -1.17
C SER A 48 18.18 10.21 -1.20
N GLN A 49 18.81 11.28 -0.70
CA GLN A 49 20.27 11.41 -0.72
C GLN A 49 21.00 10.32 0.09
N ASN A 50 20.36 9.72 1.10
CA ASN A 50 20.93 8.61 1.87
C ASN A 50 20.53 7.22 1.33
N GLY A 51 19.69 7.15 0.30
CA GLY A 51 19.28 5.92 -0.37
C GLY A 51 18.37 4.98 0.43
N ARG A 52 17.99 5.33 1.66
CA ARG A 52 17.15 4.49 2.56
C ARG A 52 15.65 4.72 2.35
N TYR A 53 15.32 5.95 1.96
CA TYR A 53 13.95 6.42 1.80
C TYR A 53 13.74 6.98 0.39
N PHE A 54 12.49 7.24 0.05
CA PHE A 54 12.18 8.17 -1.03
C PHE A 54 12.17 9.61 -0.52
N ALA A 55 12.16 10.56 -1.45
CA ALA A 55 11.94 11.97 -1.19
C ALA A 55 10.94 12.55 -2.19
N THR A 56 10.13 13.51 -1.75
CA THR A 56 9.25 14.32 -2.59
C THR A 56 10.06 15.29 -3.48
N PRO A 57 9.46 15.94 -4.49
CA PRO A 57 10.18 16.86 -5.37
C PRO A 57 10.86 18.07 -4.70
N ASP A 58 10.42 18.46 -3.50
CA ASP A 58 11.04 19.49 -2.65
C ASP A 58 12.11 18.92 -1.69
N GLY A 59 12.46 17.65 -1.82
CA GLY A 59 13.54 16.98 -1.12
C GLY A 59 13.19 16.43 0.27
N GLN A 60 11.93 16.51 0.71
CA GLN A 60 11.53 15.98 2.02
C GLN A 60 11.51 14.44 1.98
N PRO A 61 12.17 13.75 2.93
CA PRO A 61 12.18 12.29 2.97
C PRO A 61 10.79 11.74 3.33
N VAL A 62 10.47 10.58 2.76
CA VAL A 62 9.20 9.87 2.93
C VAL A 62 9.48 8.43 3.30
N LEU A 63 9.13 8.06 4.52
CA LEU A 63 8.87 6.66 4.86
C LEU A 63 7.60 6.20 4.14
N LEU A 64 7.68 5.16 3.34
CA LEU A 64 6.51 4.48 2.77
C LEU A 64 6.07 3.37 3.73
N THR A 65 4.80 3.37 4.12
CA THR A 65 4.27 2.29 4.97
C THR A 65 2.74 2.17 4.86
N GLY A 66 2.26 0.94 4.94
CA GLY A 66 0.83 0.61 4.95
C GLY A 66 0.52 -0.84 4.62
N ALA A 67 -0.77 -1.17 4.60
CA ALA A 67 -1.28 -2.51 4.35
C ALA A 67 -1.82 -2.70 2.92
N HIS A 68 -1.63 -3.87 2.32
CA HIS A 68 -2.16 -4.23 0.99
C HIS A 68 -2.90 -5.56 0.98
N THR A 69 -3.75 -5.77 -0.01
CA THR A 69 -4.59 -6.98 -0.13
C THR A 69 -4.93 -7.26 -1.60
N TRP A 70 -5.20 -8.51 -1.95
CA TRP A 70 -5.16 -9.01 -3.33
C TRP A 70 -6.21 -8.43 -4.29
N GLN A 71 -7.33 -7.89 -3.79
CA GLN A 71 -8.42 -7.35 -4.61
C GLN A 71 -8.37 -5.82 -4.77
N ASN A 72 -7.27 -5.19 -4.35
CA ASN A 72 -7.16 -3.74 -4.35
C ASN A 72 -6.93 -3.11 -5.74
N LEU A 73 -6.82 -3.91 -6.83
CA LEU A 73 -7.07 -3.48 -8.22
C LEU A 73 -8.30 -4.15 -8.85
N GLN A 74 -8.27 -5.48 -8.92
CA GLN A 74 -9.27 -6.33 -9.57
C GLN A 74 -10.22 -6.90 -8.52
N ASP A 75 -11.48 -7.05 -8.90
CA ASP A 75 -12.47 -7.76 -8.12
C ASP A 75 -12.23 -9.27 -8.29
N THR A 76 -12.19 -10.03 -7.18
CA THR A 76 -12.00 -11.49 -7.20
C THR A 76 -13.06 -12.20 -6.37
N GLY A 77 -13.34 -13.47 -6.67
CA GLY A 77 -14.23 -14.28 -5.84
C GLY A 77 -14.93 -15.43 -6.58
N ARG A 78 -15.86 -16.08 -5.89
CA ARG A 78 -16.51 -17.34 -6.33
C ARG A 78 -17.74 -17.18 -7.23
N SER A 79 -17.97 -15.99 -7.78
CA SER A 79 -19.08 -15.69 -8.68
C SER A 79 -18.56 -15.03 -9.95
N ASP A 80 -19.40 -15.02 -10.99
CA ASP A 80 -19.07 -14.42 -12.28
C ASP A 80 -20.21 -13.49 -12.74
N PRO A 81 -20.06 -12.16 -12.63
CA PRO A 81 -18.85 -11.44 -12.20
C PRO A 81 -18.51 -11.67 -10.71
N PRO A 82 -17.25 -11.50 -10.31
CA PRO A 82 -16.83 -11.55 -8.92
C PRO A 82 -17.44 -10.40 -8.10
N PRO A 83 -17.55 -10.54 -6.76
CA PRO A 83 -18.06 -9.47 -5.90
C PRO A 83 -17.15 -8.22 -5.96
N THR A 84 -17.75 -7.04 -6.06
CA THR A 84 -17.01 -5.78 -6.10
C THR A 84 -16.27 -5.52 -4.79
N PHE A 85 -14.96 -5.22 -4.87
CA PHE A 85 -14.18 -4.79 -3.73
C PHE A 85 -14.54 -3.35 -3.30
N ASP A 86 -14.83 -3.13 -2.02
CA ASP A 86 -15.08 -1.79 -1.46
C ASP A 86 -13.77 -1.02 -1.26
N TYR A 87 -13.26 -0.52 -2.39
CA TYR A 87 -12.02 0.22 -2.46
C TYR A 87 -12.06 1.54 -1.68
N GLY A 88 -13.24 2.18 -1.60
CA GLY A 88 -13.43 3.41 -0.83
C GLY A 88 -13.21 3.20 0.66
N LYS A 89 -13.85 2.17 1.22
CA LYS A 89 -13.68 1.76 2.62
C LYS A 89 -12.26 1.30 2.92
N TYR A 90 -11.63 0.54 2.02
CA TYR A 90 -10.22 0.12 2.17
C TYR A 90 -9.30 1.34 2.31
N LEU A 91 -9.40 2.33 1.43
CA LEU A 91 -8.57 3.55 1.54
C LEU A 91 -8.89 4.41 2.78
N ASP A 92 -10.12 4.35 3.31
CA ASP A 92 -10.47 5.04 4.56
C ASP A 92 -9.86 4.34 5.79
N ILE A 93 -9.73 3.01 5.76
CA ILE A 93 -9.01 2.23 6.79
C ILE A 93 -7.51 2.55 6.75
N LEU A 94 -6.87 2.52 5.57
CA LEU A 94 -5.47 2.93 5.42
C LEU A 94 -5.21 4.34 6.00
N ARG A 95 -6.11 5.29 5.72
CA ARG A 95 -6.03 6.65 6.26
C ARG A 95 -6.23 6.73 7.77
N LEU A 96 -7.16 5.95 8.31
CA LEU A 96 -7.46 5.92 9.75
C LEU A 96 -6.24 5.41 10.54
N ASP A 97 -5.59 4.36 10.01
CA ASP A 97 -4.33 3.82 10.54
C ASP A 97 -3.09 4.62 10.08
N GLY A 98 -3.26 5.78 9.46
CA GLY A 98 -2.19 6.74 9.17
C GLY A 98 -1.22 6.35 8.04
N HIS A 99 -1.54 5.32 7.26
CA HIS A 99 -0.73 4.80 6.15
C HIS A 99 -0.61 5.80 5.00
N ASN A 100 0.44 5.65 4.20
CA ASN A 100 0.68 6.46 3.00
C ASN A 100 1.13 5.65 1.79
N PHE A 101 1.11 4.32 1.85
CA PHE A 101 1.52 3.46 0.74
C PHE A 101 0.77 2.12 0.74
N PHE A 102 0.56 1.52 -0.43
CA PHE A 102 0.19 0.11 -0.60
C PHE A 102 0.64 -0.43 -1.98
N ARG A 103 0.77 -1.76 -2.11
CA ARG A 103 0.93 -2.47 -3.39
C ARG A 103 -0.42 -2.73 -4.03
N LEU A 104 -0.60 -2.32 -5.28
CA LEU A 104 -1.80 -2.47 -6.09
C LEU A 104 -1.70 -3.78 -6.88
N TRP A 105 -2.36 -4.83 -6.37
CA TRP A 105 -2.21 -6.22 -6.81
C TRP A 105 -2.77 -6.47 -8.21
N THR A 106 -1.99 -7.12 -9.07
CA THR A 106 -2.42 -7.57 -10.40
C THR A 106 -2.57 -9.09 -10.44
N TRP A 107 -3.59 -9.56 -11.15
CA TRP A 107 -3.87 -10.96 -11.47
C TRP A 107 -4.04 -11.11 -12.98
N GLU A 108 -3.31 -12.04 -13.57
CA GLU A 108 -3.25 -12.16 -15.03
C GLU A 108 -4.22 -13.21 -15.60
N GLN A 109 -4.64 -14.17 -14.78
CA GLN A 109 -5.63 -15.19 -15.11
C GLN A 109 -7.07 -14.69 -14.93
N ALA A 110 -7.99 -15.19 -15.75
CA ALA A 110 -9.41 -14.85 -15.66
C ALA A 110 -10.20 -15.72 -14.68
N ARG A 111 -9.66 -16.90 -14.38
CA ARG A 111 -10.27 -17.96 -13.58
C ARG A 111 -9.17 -18.84 -12.99
N TYR A 112 -9.49 -19.56 -11.92
CA TYR A 112 -8.63 -20.50 -11.20
C TYR A 112 -7.54 -19.82 -10.34
N SER A 113 -7.15 -20.47 -9.24
CA SER A 113 -6.06 -20.05 -8.34
C SER A 113 -5.35 -21.29 -7.80
N ASN A 114 -4.03 -21.30 -7.78
CA ASN A 114 -3.24 -22.35 -7.12
C ASN A 114 -3.49 -22.44 -5.59
N GLU A 115 -4.07 -21.40 -4.97
CA GLU A 115 -4.41 -21.38 -3.56
C GLU A 115 -5.87 -21.81 -3.27
N ILE A 116 -6.75 -21.83 -4.29
CA ILE A 116 -8.18 -22.13 -4.16
C ILE A 116 -8.55 -23.37 -4.98
N GLU A 117 -8.95 -24.45 -4.31
CA GLU A 117 -9.33 -25.73 -4.93
C GLU A 117 -10.46 -25.61 -5.96
N SER A 118 -11.38 -24.66 -5.77
CA SER A 118 -12.54 -24.50 -6.66
C SER A 118 -12.15 -23.95 -8.04
N ASP A 119 -12.69 -24.58 -9.08
CA ASP A 119 -12.67 -24.03 -10.43
C ASP A 119 -13.47 -22.72 -10.56
N ASP A 120 -14.43 -22.49 -9.67
CA ASP A 120 -15.27 -21.29 -9.64
C ASP A 120 -14.61 -20.22 -8.76
N TYR A 121 -13.52 -19.66 -9.28
CA TYR A 121 -12.85 -18.48 -8.74
C TYR A 121 -12.43 -17.59 -9.90
N PHE A 122 -12.89 -16.33 -9.92
CA PHE A 122 -12.87 -15.44 -11.08
C PHE A 122 -12.21 -14.10 -10.77
N TYR A 123 -11.68 -13.43 -11.80
CA TYR A 123 -10.97 -12.15 -11.71
C TYR A 123 -11.51 -11.17 -12.76
N SER A 124 -11.72 -9.91 -12.39
CA SER A 124 -12.26 -8.89 -13.30
C SER A 124 -11.92 -7.45 -12.84
N PRO A 125 -11.65 -6.50 -13.75
CA PRO A 125 -11.42 -6.68 -15.19
C PRO A 125 -10.07 -7.37 -15.48
N LEU A 126 -9.78 -7.61 -16.76
CA LEU A 126 -8.45 -8.04 -17.24
C LEU A 126 -7.97 -7.09 -18.35
N PRO A 127 -6.64 -6.97 -18.58
CA PRO A 127 -6.09 -6.05 -19.56
C PRO A 127 -6.42 -6.39 -21.02
N TYR A 128 -6.80 -7.63 -21.34
CA TYR A 128 -7.08 -8.11 -22.70
C TYR A 128 -8.58 -8.38 -22.90
N PRO A 129 -9.19 -7.93 -24.02
CA PRO A 129 -10.60 -8.13 -24.28
C PRO A 129 -10.87 -9.55 -24.82
N ARG A 130 -12.05 -10.09 -24.51
CA ARG A 130 -12.55 -11.33 -25.11
C ARG A 130 -13.30 -11.02 -26.40
N THR A 131 -12.70 -11.30 -27.54
CA THR A 131 -13.28 -11.04 -28.87
C THR A 131 -13.88 -12.29 -29.51
N GLY A 132 -13.35 -13.47 -29.20
CA GLY A 132 -13.49 -14.63 -30.08
C GLY A 132 -12.86 -14.38 -31.47
N PRO A 133 -13.01 -15.31 -32.44
CA PRO A 133 -13.83 -16.52 -32.37
C PRO A 133 -13.24 -17.62 -31.49
N GLY A 134 -14.05 -18.66 -31.22
CA GLY A 134 -13.66 -19.82 -30.43
C GLY A 134 -13.76 -19.62 -28.92
N THR A 135 -13.67 -20.74 -28.21
CA THR A 135 -13.87 -20.84 -26.76
C THR A 135 -12.53 -21.09 -26.06
N ALA A 136 -12.29 -20.38 -24.96
CA ALA A 136 -11.16 -20.57 -24.05
C ALA A 136 -11.44 -21.74 -23.07
N VAL A 137 -10.43 -22.15 -22.30
CA VAL A 137 -10.52 -23.26 -21.33
C VAL A 137 -11.60 -23.02 -20.26
N ASP A 138 -11.83 -21.77 -19.90
CA ASP A 138 -12.84 -21.34 -18.94
C ASP A 138 -14.30 -21.37 -19.46
N GLY A 139 -14.51 -21.69 -20.74
CA GLY A 139 -15.82 -21.74 -21.39
C GLY A 139 -16.29 -20.41 -22.01
N ARG A 140 -15.51 -19.34 -21.90
CA ARG A 140 -15.83 -18.01 -22.47
C ARG A 140 -15.15 -17.78 -23.82
N PRO A 141 -15.49 -16.71 -24.57
CA PRO A 141 -14.77 -16.39 -25.81
C PRO A 141 -13.28 -16.16 -25.55
N LYS A 142 -12.45 -16.55 -26.53
CA LYS A 142 -11.01 -16.33 -26.51
C LYS A 142 -10.64 -14.84 -26.45
N PHE A 143 -9.50 -14.56 -25.83
CA PHE A 143 -8.86 -13.25 -25.74
C PHE A 143 -8.20 -12.84 -27.05
N ASP A 144 -8.12 -11.53 -27.28
CA ASP A 144 -7.18 -10.93 -28.23
C ASP A 144 -6.05 -10.25 -27.45
N VAL A 145 -4.87 -10.89 -27.42
CA VAL A 145 -3.69 -10.39 -26.69
C VAL A 145 -2.88 -9.34 -27.46
N ASP A 146 -3.36 -8.91 -28.64
CA ASP A 146 -2.85 -7.75 -29.38
C ASP A 146 -3.73 -6.50 -29.18
N ARG A 147 -4.72 -6.56 -28.27
CA ARG A 147 -5.65 -5.46 -27.97
C ARG A 147 -5.82 -5.27 -26.47
N PHE A 148 -6.13 -4.05 -26.06
CA PHE A 148 -6.37 -3.71 -24.66
C PHE A 148 -7.86 -3.47 -24.37
N ASP A 149 -8.34 -4.03 -23.25
CA ASP A 149 -9.65 -3.72 -22.69
C ASP A 149 -9.53 -2.46 -21.83
N GLN A 150 -10.06 -1.35 -22.35
CA GLN A 150 -9.92 -0.05 -21.70
C GLN A 150 -10.51 -0.03 -20.27
N ARG A 151 -11.45 -0.93 -19.93
CA ARG A 151 -12.03 -1.03 -18.58
C ARG A 151 -11.01 -1.36 -17.49
N TYR A 152 -9.96 -2.13 -17.81
CA TYR A 152 -8.86 -2.41 -16.88
C TYR A 152 -8.02 -1.16 -16.62
N PHE A 153 -7.72 -0.41 -17.67
CA PHE A 153 -6.90 0.80 -17.57
C PHE A 153 -7.67 1.97 -16.94
N ASP A 154 -8.98 2.08 -17.19
CA ASP A 154 -9.86 3.02 -16.49
C ASP A 154 -9.92 2.68 -14.99
N ARG A 155 -10.06 1.40 -14.63
CA ARG A 155 -10.02 0.89 -13.24
C ARG A 155 -8.68 1.19 -12.56
N LEU A 156 -7.56 0.95 -13.23
CA LEU A 156 -6.22 1.26 -12.74
C LEU A 156 -6.07 2.76 -12.45
N ARG A 157 -6.40 3.61 -13.43
CA ARG A 157 -6.29 5.07 -13.28
C ARG A 157 -7.17 5.60 -12.15
N ASP A 158 -8.43 5.18 -12.10
CA ASP A 158 -9.39 5.57 -11.07
C ASP A 158 -8.87 5.24 -9.65
N ARG A 159 -8.39 4.01 -9.43
CA ARG A 159 -7.86 3.61 -8.12
C ARG A 159 -6.61 4.41 -7.72
N VAL A 160 -5.66 4.62 -8.63
CA VAL A 160 -4.47 5.45 -8.37
C VAL A 160 -4.86 6.91 -8.10
N GLN A 161 -5.82 7.48 -8.82
CA GLN A 161 -6.32 8.85 -8.59
C GLN A 161 -7.03 8.99 -7.24
N GLN A 162 -7.86 8.01 -6.83
CA GLN A 162 -8.51 8.01 -5.52
C GLN A 162 -7.50 7.89 -4.37
N ALA A 163 -6.46 7.06 -4.51
CA ALA A 163 -5.35 6.98 -3.57
C ALA A 163 -4.56 8.30 -3.50
N GLY A 164 -4.25 8.92 -4.64
CA GLY A 164 -3.54 10.19 -4.74
C GLY A 164 -4.31 11.35 -4.10
N ALA A 165 -5.61 11.47 -4.38
CA ALA A 165 -6.52 12.40 -3.71
C ALA A 165 -6.60 12.13 -2.19
N LYS A 166 -6.34 10.90 -1.75
CA LYS A 166 -6.25 10.55 -0.34
C LYS A 166 -4.88 10.81 0.29
N GLY A 167 -3.83 11.09 -0.48
CA GLY A 167 -2.47 11.32 -0.01
C GLY A 167 -1.67 10.02 0.18
N VAL A 168 -1.97 9.02 -0.65
CA VAL A 168 -1.42 7.66 -0.58
C VAL A 168 -0.68 7.35 -1.89
N TYR A 169 0.57 6.92 -1.77
CA TYR A 169 1.41 6.39 -2.86
C TYR A 169 1.02 4.95 -3.19
N VAL A 170 1.26 4.52 -4.42
CA VAL A 170 0.80 3.25 -4.95
C VAL A 170 1.92 2.57 -5.72
N SER A 171 2.34 1.38 -5.31
CA SER A 171 3.13 0.50 -6.18
C SER A 171 2.19 -0.19 -7.16
N VAL A 172 2.32 0.10 -8.46
CA VAL A 172 1.59 -0.56 -9.53
C VAL A 172 2.35 -1.83 -9.91
N MET A 173 1.87 -2.98 -9.42
CA MET A 173 2.36 -4.31 -9.78
C MET A 173 1.96 -4.63 -11.22
N LEU A 174 2.93 -5.00 -12.06
CA LEU A 174 2.70 -5.23 -13.49
C LEU A 174 2.32 -6.68 -13.79
N PHE A 175 3.02 -7.64 -13.17
CA PHE A 175 2.89 -9.09 -13.36
C PHE A 175 2.85 -9.82 -12.01
N ASN A 176 2.53 -11.11 -12.00
CA ASN A 176 2.42 -11.87 -10.74
C ASN A 176 2.66 -13.38 -10.97
N GLY A 177 3.74 -13.91 -10.40
CA GLY A 177 4.13 -15.32 -10.47
C GLY A 177 3.05 -16.31 -9.99
N TRP A 178 2.17 -15.89 -9.09
CA TRP A 178 1.00 -16.68 -8.66
C TRP A 178 -0.08 -16.84 -9.76
N SER A 179 0.05 -16.15 -10.89
CA SER A 179 -0.85 -16.28 -12.06
C SER A 179 -0.43 -17.35 -13.06
N ILE A 180 0.81 -17.84 -12.97
CA ILE A 180 1.45 -18.65 -14.03
C ILE A 180 1.86 -20.07 -13.61
N GLU A 181 1.99 -20.35 -12.31
CA GLU A 181 2.42 -21.67 -11.81
C GLU A 181 1.28 -22.48 -11.17
N ALA A 182 1.21 -23.77 -11.52
CA ALA A 182 0.24 -24.71 -10.94
C ALA A 182 0.56 -25.13 -9.49
N CYS A 183 1.82 -24.97 -9.08
CA CYS A 183 2.32 -25.19 -7.74
C CYS A 183 3.25 -24.03 -7.41
N LYS A 184 2.97 -23.29 -6.34
CA LYS A 184 3.82 -22.20 -5.84
C LYS A 184 4.21 -22.51 -4.41
N GLY A 185 5.46 -22.89 -4.20
CA GLY A 185 5.90 -23.48 -2.93
C GLY A 185 5.09 -24.75 -2.59
N GLN A 186 4.26 -24.68 -1.56
CA GLN A 186 3.37 -25.78 -1.14
C GLN A 186 1.93 -25.64 -1.68
N GLU A 187 1.58 -24.51 -2.30
CA GLU A 187 0.23 -24.23 -2.77
C GLU A 187 0.01 -24.76 -4.19
N CYS A 188 -0.70 -25.90 -4.27
CA CYS A 188 -0.94 -26.69 -5.49
C CYS A 188 -2.43 -27.02 -5.70
N LYS A 189 -3.37 -26.24 -5.14
CA LYS A 189 -4.80 -26.61 -5.08
C LYS A 189 -5.52 -26.55 -6.44
N ASN A 190 -5.04 -25.74 -7.38
CA ASN A 190 -5.52 -25.68 -8.77
C ASN A 190 -4.42 -25.09 -9.68
N ASN A 191 -4.74 -24.75 -10.93
CA ASN A 191 -3.77 -24.22 -11.89
C ASN A 191 -4.26 -22.91 -12.55
N PRO A 192 -3.71 -21.73 -12.19
CA PRO A 192 -4.10 -20.43 -12.74
C PRO A 192 -3.75 -20.27 -14.22
N TRP A 193 -2.71 -20.97 -14.72
CA TRP A 193 -2.33 -20.97 -16.14
C TRP A 193 -3.47 -21.44 -17.06
N ARG A 194 -4.43 -22.23 -16.55
CA ARG A 194 -5.65 -22.63 -17.29
C ARG A 194 -6.50 -21.42 -17.69
N GLY A 195 -6.54 -20.37 -16.88
CA GLY A 195 -7.34 -19.16 -17.10
C GLY A 195 -6.55 -18.01 -17.73
N HIS A 196 -5.25 -18.19 -17.97
CA HIS A 196 -4.33 -17.15 -18.41
C HIS A 196 -4.53 -16.78 -19.90
N PRO A 197 -4.59 -15.49 -20.30
CA PRO A 197 -4.76 -15.09 -21.71
C PRO A 197 -3.68 -15.61 -22.66
N PHE A 198 -2.43 -15.68 -22.20
CA PHE A 198 -1.28 -16.21 -22.97
C PHE A 198 -1.19 -17.73 -23.02
N ASN A 199 -2.11 -18.46 -22.39
CA ASN A 199 -2.26 -19.88 -22.66
C ASN A 199 -2.71 -20.06 -24.13
N PRO A 200 -2.10 -20.95 -24.93
CA PRO A 200 -2.41 -21.11 -26.36
C PRO A 200 -3.86 -21.53 -26.62
N ALA A 201 -4.52 -22.17 -25.64
CA ALA A 201 -5.94 -22.48 -25.72
C ALA A 201 -6.84 -21.23 -25.55
N ASN A 202 -6.35 -20.13 -24.98
CA ASN A 202 -7.17 -19.01 -24.52
C ASN A 202 -7.15 -17.75 -25.41
N ASN A 203 -6.16 -17.59 -26.30
CA ASN A 203 -6.12 -16.45 -27.25
C ASN A 203 -6.43 -16.83 -28.71
N VAL A 204 -6.80 -15.83 -29.51
CA VAL A 204 -7.02 -15.96 -30.97
C VAL A 204 -5.75 -15.73 -31.79
N ASN A 205 -4.73 -15.15 -31.18
CA ASN A 205 -3.49 -14.68 -31.80
C ASN A 205 -2.51 -15.83 -32.10
N GLY A 206 -2.78 -17.05 -31.61
CA GLY A 206 -1.92 -18.22 -31.77
C GLY A 206 -0.64 -18.15 -30.93
N VAL A 207 -0.64 -17.34 -29.87
CA VAL A 207 0.52 -17.16 -28.98
C VAL A 207 0.50 -18.22 -27.90
N ASP A 208 1.63 -18.90 -27.72
CA ASP A 208 1.92 -19.67 -26.52
C ASP A 208 2.93 -18.90 -25.67
N GLY A 209 2.53 -18.52 -24.46
CA GLY A 209 3.45 -17.95 -23.48
C GLY A 209 4.41 -18.98 -22.88
N GLY A 210 3.97 -20.23 -22.73
CA GLY A 210 4.55 -21.24 -21.85
C GLY A 210 4.49 -20.80 -20.38
N SER A 211 3.90 -21.60 -19.49
CA SER A 211 3.78 -21.23 -18.06
C SER A 211 5.13 -20.91 -17.41
N ALA A 212 6.18 -21.69 -17.74
CA ALA A 212 7.56 -21.45 -17.30
C ALA A 212 8.36 -20.52 -18.23
N GLY A 213 7.79 -20.07 -19.34
CA GLY A 213 8.48 -19.25 -20.35
C GLY A 213 8.03 -17.79 -20.39
N ILE A 214 6.86 -17.47 -19.83
CA ILE A 214 6.20 -16.19 -20.01
C ILE A 214 6.92 -15.03 -19.32
N GLU A 215 7.43 -15.19 -18.10
CA GLU A 215 8.27 -14.20 -17.41
C GLU A 215 9.76 -14.38 -17.74
N THR A 216 10.08 -14.75 -18.99
CA THR A 216 11.46 -14.91 -19.46
C THR A 216 11.70 -14.18 -20.79
N LEU A 217 12.97 -14.02 -21.18
CA LEU A 217 13.35 -13.50 -22.50
C LEU A 217 13.36 -14.57 -23.60
N ALA A 218 12.92 -15.81 -23.31
CA ALA A 218 13.00 -16.93 -24.24
C ALA A 218 12.07 -16.80 -25.46
N ASN A 219 10.94 -16.08 -25.33
CA ASN A 219 9.99 -15.85 -26.41
C ASN A 219 9.82 -14.35 -26.73
N PRO A 220 10.57 -13.80 -27.71
CA PRO A 220 10.48 -12.38 -28.07
C PRO A 220 9.10 -11.92 -28.54
N ALA A 221 8.21 -12.83 -28.99
CA ALA A 221 6.84 -12.49 -29.37
C ALA A 221 5.90 -12.32 -28.16
N VAL A 222 6.26 -12.87 -27.00
CA VAL A 222 5.62 -12.66 -25.71
C VAL A 222 6.18 -11.40 -25.06
N THR A 223 7.50 -11.26 -25.01
CA THR A 223 8.18 -10.07 -24.44
C THR A 223 7.68 -8.78 -25.09
N ARG A 224 7.54 -8.71 -26.42
CA ARG A 224 6.98 -7.52 -27.09
C ARG A 224 5.53 -7.18 -26.71
N ARG A 225 4.73 -8.16 -26.30
CA ARG A 225 3.34 -7.93 -25.84
C ARG A 225 3.31 -7.47 -24.39
N GLN A 226 4.18 -8.03 -23.55
CA GLN A 226 4.43 -7.52 -22.19
C GLN A 226 4.94 -6.08 -22.23
N GLU A 227 5.90 -5.75 -23.10
CA GLU A 227 6.36 -4.37 -23.34
C GLU A 227 5.22 -3.44 -23.79
N ALA A 228 4.33 -3.89 -24.68
CA ALA A 228 3.16 -3.12 -25.10
C ALA A 228 2.15 -2.91 -23.96
N TYR A 229 1.95 -3.91 -23.10
CA TYR A 229 1.13 -3.82 -21.90
C TYR A 229 1.72 -2.85 -20.87
N VAL A 230 3.02 -2.97 -20.57
CA VAL A 230 3.75 -2.04 -19.69
C VAL A 230 3.67 -0.61 -20.25
N GLN A 231 3.92 -0.41 -21.55
CA GLN A 231 3.76 0.90 -22.20
C GLN A 231 2.33 1.46 -22.02
N LYS A 232 1.29 0.64 -22.17
CA LYS A 232 -0.10 1.05 -21.95
C LYS A 232 -0.38 1.37 -20.47
N VAL A 233 0.22 0.65 -19.52
CA VAL A 233 0.18 0.99 -18.09
C VAL A 233 0.85 2.36 -17.84
N LEU A 234 2.07 2.58 -18.35
CA LEU A 234 2.77 3.87 -18.23
C LEU A 234 1.89 5.00 -18.77
N ASP A 235 1.35 4.87 -20.00
CA ASP A 235 0.47 5.88 -20.61
C ASP A 235 -0.84 6.11 -19.86
N THR A 236 -1.22 5.21 -18.94
CA THR A 236 -2.43 5.30 -18.11
C THR A 236 -2.20 6.04 -16.79
N VAL A 237 -0.98 6.02 -16.23
CA VAL A 237 -0.70 6.55 -14.87
C VAL A 237 0.52 7.49 -14.73
N LYS A 238 1.39 7.63 -15.74
CA LYS A 238 2.63 8.42 -15.65
C LYS A 238 2.51 9.92 -15.38
N ASP A 239 1.31 10.48 -15.48
CA ASP A 239 1.01 11.86 -15.10
C ASP A 239 0.63 12.01 -13.62
N LEU A 240 0.47 10.89 -12.89
CA LEU A 240 0.05 10.85 -11.50
C LEU A 240 1.27 10.69 -10.57
N GLY A 241 1.64 11.77 -9.88
CA GLY A 241 2.85 11.80 -9.03
C GLY A 241 2.84 10.89 -7.79
N ASN A 242 1.79 10.09 -7.57
CA ASN A 242 1.70 9.13 -6.47
C ASN A 242 2.05 7.69 -6.86
N VAL A 243 2.74 7.47 -7.97
CA VAL A 243 3.04 6.15 -8.54
C VAL A 243 4.48 5.68 -8.21
N LEU A 244 4.61 4.39 -7.93
CA LEU A 244 5.82 3.59 -8.12
C LEU A 244 5.44 2.40 -9.02
N PHE A 245 6.40 1.77 -9.68
CA PHE A 245 6.19 0.53 -10.44
C PHE A 245 6.87 -0.65 -9.77
N GLU A 246 6.28 -1.83 -9.92
CA GLU A 246 6.78 -3.11 -9.42
C GLU A 246 6.65 -4.15 -10.54
N ILE A 247 7.75 -4.86 -10.86
CA ILE A 247 7.76 -5.72 -12.04
C ILE A 247 6.82 -6.92 -11.88
N THR A 248 7.17 -7.88 -11.03
CA THR A 248 6.35 -9.06 -10.79
C THR A 248 6.32 -9.35 -9.31
N ASN A 249 5.15 -9.70 -8.78
CA ASN A 249 5.08 -10.33 -7.48
C ASN A 249 5.61 -11.76 -7.57
N GLU A 250 6.67 -12.08 -6.83
CA GLU A 250 7.17 -13.44 -6.67
C GLU A 250 7.36 -14.19 -7.99
N GLY A 251 8.04 -13.57 -8.97
CA GLY A 251 8.38 -14.24 -10.24
C GLY A 251 9.19 -15.54 -10.03
N PRO A 252 9.19 -16.47 -11.00
CA PRO A 252 9.98 -17.69 -10.90
C PRO A 252 11.49 -17.36 -10.93
N PRO A 253 12.38 -18.23 -10.39
CA PRO A 253 13.81 -17.92 -10.26
C PRO A 253 14.54 -17.57 -11.55
N ASP A 254 14.09 -18.07 -12.71
CA ASP A 254 14.67 -17.76 -14.03
C ASP A 254 14.19 -16.43 -14.62
N SER A 255 13.26 -15.73 -13.97
CA SER A 255 12.74 -14.43 -14.41
C SER A 255 13.72 -13.26 -14.24
N VAL A 256 14.81 -13.40 -13.46
CA VAL A 256 15.70 -12.28 -13.08
C VAL A 256 16.15 -11.42 -14.27
N ALA A 257 16.61 -12.03 -15.36
CA ALA A 257 17.06 -11.31 -16.56
C ALA A 257 15.91 -10.59 -17.30
N TRP A 258 14.70 -11.16 -17.26
CA TRP A 258 13.49 -10.54 -17.80
C TRP A 258 13.01 -9.39 -16.90
N GLN A 259 13.11 -9.53 -15.58
CA GLN A 259 12.79 -8.44 -14.65
C GLN A 259 13.71 -7.23 -14.86
N TYR A 260 15.03 -7.46 -15.01
CA TYR A 260 15.98 -6.39 -15.33
C TYR A 260 15.64 -5.70 -16.66
N HIS A 261 15.30 -6.47 -17.70
CA HIS A 261 14.85 -5.93 -19.00
C HIS A 261 13.59 -5.05 -18.85
N MET A 262 12.61 -5.46 -18.05
CA MET A 262 11.39 -4.67 -17.81
C MET A 262 11.68 -3.39 -17.00
N ILE A 263 12.60 -3.44 -16.04
CA ILE A 263 13.06 -2.24 -15.30
C ILE A 263 13.70 -1.25 -16.26
N ASP A 264 14.68 -1.68 -17.08
CA ASP A 264 15.36 -0.81 -18.04
C ASP A 264 14.39 -0.26 -19.10
N PHE A 265 13.41 -1.07 -19.53
CA PHE A 265 12.33 -0.63 -20.41
C PHE A 265 11.54 0.54 -19.81
N ILE A 266 11.17 0.46 -18.53
CA ILE A 266 10.42 1.53 -17.84
C ILE A 266 11.31 2.76 -17.61
N LYS A 267 12.53 2.59 -17.09
CA LYS A 267 13.46 3.70 -16.78
C LYS A 267 13.90 4.49 -18.01
N ALA A 268 13.83 3.88 -19.21
CA ALA A 268 14.05 4.58 -20.48
C ALA A 268 12.87 5.48 -20.92
N ARG A 269 11.72 5.43 -20.23
CA ARG A 269 10.44 6.04 -20.64
C ARG A 269 9.75 6.86 -19.55
N ASP A 270 10.03 6.57 -18.29
CA ASP A 270 9.39 7.15 -17.13
C ASP A 270 10.39 7.46 -16.01
N ALA A 271 10.01 8.34 -15.08
CA ALA A 271 10.85 8.83 -13.99
C ALA A 271 10.34 8.46 -12.59
N HIS A 272 9.22 7.74 -12.46
CA HIS A 272 8.78 7.17 -11.19
C HIS A 272 9.70 6.02 -10.77
N PRO A 273 9.82 5.74 -9.45
CA PRO A 273 10.65 4.65 -8.96
C PRO A 273 10.18 3.28 -9.46
N VAL A 274 11.11 2.46 -9.94
CA VAL A 274 10.83 1.08 -10.38
C VAL A 274 11.42 0.09 -9.38
N GLY A 275 10.64 -0.92 -9.00
CA GLY A 275 10.98 -1.89 -7.97
C GLY A 275 11.06 -3.33 -8.45
N MET A 276 11.85 -4.11 -7.72
CA MET A 276 11.98 -5.56 -7.90
C MET A 276 11.73 -6.25 -6.55
N THR A 277 10.77 -7.17 -6.49
CA THR A 277 10.56 -8.02 -5.31
C THR A 277 11.27 -9.35 -5.47
N SER A 278 11.47 -10.10 -4.39
CA SER A 278 12.11 -11.41 -4.47
C SER A 278 11.37 -12.35 -5.43
N THR A 279 12.13 -13.18 -6.14
CA THR A 279 11.61 -14.38 -6.78
C THR A 279 11.22 -15.42 -5.73
N TYR A 280 10.32 -16.33 -6.09
CA TYR A 280 9.88 -17.43 -5.21
C TYR A 280 9.57 -18.70 -6.03
N PRO A 281 9.88 -19.91 -5.54
CA PRO A 281 10.64 -20.19 -4.32
C PRO A 281 12.13 -19.80 -4.45
N ASP A 282 12.87 -19.90 -3.34
CA ASP A 282 14.34 -19.85 -3.30
C ASP A 282 15.04 -18.57 -3.83
N GLY A 283 14.34 -17.43 -3.87
CA GLY A 283 14.90 -16.17 -4.38
C GLY A 283 16.13 -15.66 -3.62
N HIS A 284 17.03 -14.98 -4.34
CA HIS A 284 18.30 -14.51 -3.83
C HIS A 284 18.35 -12.98 -3.75
N ASN A 285 18.54 -12.43 -2.54
CA ASN A 285 18.65 -10.98 -2.32
C ASN A 285 19.80 -10.33 -3.10
N GLN A 286 20.81 -11.10 -3.54
CA GLN A 286 21.88 -10.59 -4.38
C GLN A 286 21.39 -10.12 -5.75
N ASP A 287 20.38 -10.78 -6.33
CA ASP A 287 19.78 -10.37 -7.61
C ASP A 287 19.02 -9.05 -7.45
N LEU A 288 18.32 -8.88 -6.33
CA LEU A 288 17.65 -7.62 -5.98
C LEU A 288 18.65 -6.47 -5.83
N LEU A 289 19.75 -6.70 -5.10
CA LEU A 289 20.81 -5.71 -4.90
C LEU A 289 21.55 -5.35 -6.20
N ALA A 290 21.76 -6.33 -7.09
CA ALA A 290 22.42 -6.14 -8.39
C ALA A 290 21.51 -5.54 -9.48
N SER A 291 20.19 -5.56 -9.28
CA SER A 291 19.20 -5.04 -10.24
C SER A 291 19.38 -3.56 -10.60
N PRO A 292 18.83 -3.09 -11.73
CA PRO A 292 18.69 -1.66 -12.03
C PRO A 292 17.56 -0.95 -11.25
N ALA A 293 16.85 -1.63 -10.35
CA ALA A 293 15.72 -1.08 -9.59
C ALA A 293 16.12 0.05 -8.63
N ASP A 294 15.18 0.95 -8.33
CA ASP A 294 15.32 2.04 -7.35
C ASP A 294 14.97 1.58 -5.92
N TRP A 295 14.07 0.60 -5.81
CA TRP A 295 13.68 -0.05 -4.56
C TRP A 295 13.59 -1.56 -4.69
N ILE A 296 13.65 -2.27 -3.57
CA ILE A 296 13.55 -3.73 -3.51
C ILE A 296 12.67 -4.19 -2.35
N SER A 297 12.02 -5.35 -2.50
CA SER A 297 11.44 -6.11 -1.38
C SER A 297 12.16 -7.46 -1.25
N PRO A 298 13.10 -7.60 -0.30
CA PRO A 298 13.92 -8.80 -0.15
C PRO A 298 13.27 -9.87 0.73
N ASN A 299 13.77 -11.10 0.60
CA ASN A 299 13.59 -12.14 1.62
C ASN A 299 14.34 -11.73 2.89
N GLY A 300 13.86 -12.13 4.07
CA GLY A 300 14.43 -11.63 5.32
C GLY A 300 13.81 -12.22 6.58
N ASP A 301 14.05 -11.53 7.70
CA ASP A 301 13.71 -11.94 9.05
C ASP A 301 12.97 -10.79 9.75
N LEU A 302 11.80 -11.05 10.32
CA LEU A 302 10.99 -10.03 11.03
C LEU A 302 11.54 -9.67 12.41
N ASP A 303 12.24 -10.59 13.06
CA ASP A 303 12.72 -10.45 14.43
C ASP A 303 14.08 -9.77 14.52
N ASN A 304 14.94 -9.97 13.53
CA ASN A 304 16.23 -9.29 13.45
C ASN A 304 16.66 -9.00 11.98
N PRO A 305 15.94 -8.11 11.28
CA PRO A 305 16.35 -7.68 9.95
C PRO A 305 17.77 -7.05 10.00
N PRO A 306 18.58 -7.15 8.93
CA PRO A 306 19.88 -6.50 8.88
C PRO A 306 19.72 -4.97 8.79
N PRO A 307 20.63 -4.16 9.37
CA PRO A 307 20.63 -2.72 9.12
C PRO A 307 20.83 -2.46 7.62
N THR A 308 19.96 -1.66 7.01
CA THR A 308 20.09 -1.32 5.58
C THR A 308 21.41 -0.58 5.34
N THR A 309 21.89 -0.57 4.10
CA THR A 309 23.13 0.15 3.73
C THR A 309 22.86 1.49 3.01
N GLY A 310 21.62 1.73 2.56
CA GLY A 310 21.29 2.81 1.64
C GLY A 310 21.65 2.52 0.17
N ALA A 311 22.10 1.30 -0.16
CA ALA A 311 22.36 0.91 -1.56
C ALA A 311 21.07 0.80 -2.41
N LYS A 312 19.93 0.55 -1.75
CA LYS A 312 18.57 0.49 -2.31
C LYS A 312 17.60 0.98 -1.23
N VAL A 313 16.48 1.55 -1.65
CA VAL A 313 15.32 1.71 -0.76
C VAL A 313 14.73 0.32 -0.52
N VAL A 314 14.65 -0.11 0.73
CA VAL A 314 14.07 -1.41 1.10
C VAL A 314 12.63 -1.21 1.53
N LEU A 315 11.68 -1.80 0.79
CA LEU A 315 10.30 -1.99 1.22
C LEU A 315 10.21 -3.38 1.87
N ALA A 316 10.18 -3.43 3.19
CA ALA A 316 10.12 -4.69 3.93
C ALA A 316 8.67 -5.17 3.97
N ASP A 317 8.34 -6.11 3.08
CA ASP A 317 6.98 -6.61 2.87
C ASP A 317 6.79 -7.97 3.52
N THR A 318 5.80 -8.13 4.39
CA THR A 318 5.53 -9.43 4.99
C THR A 318 5.25 -10.52 3.95
N ASP A 319 4.76 -10.19 2.75
CA ASP A 319 4.59 -11.11 1.62
C ASP A 319 5.84 -11.99 1.39
N HIS A 320 7.01 -11.35 1.19
CA HIS A 320 8.29 -12.04 0.93
C HIS A 320 9.06 -12.43 2.20
N LEU A 321 8.64 -11.95 3.37
CA LEU A 321 9.26 -12.30 4.65
C LEU A 321 8.64 -13.57 5.24
N CYS A 322 7.30 -13.72 5.18
CA CYS A 322 6.57 -14.89 5.68
C CYS A 322 5.06 -14.94 5.32
N GLY A 323 4.59 -14.18 4.31
CA GLY A 323 3.18 -14.06 3.95
C GLY A 323 2.30 -13.37 5.00
N LEU A 324 1.25 -14.07 5.45
CA LEU A 324 0.27 -13.59 6.42
C LEU A 324 0.77 -13.74 7.86
N CYS A 325 1.74 -12.92 8.23
CA CYS A 325 2.54 -13.08 9.45
C CYS A 325 2.80 -11.76 10.21
N GLY A 326 3.65 -11.83 11.23
CA GLY A 326 4.12 -10.69 12.02
C GLY A 326 3.26 -10.36 13.25
N ASP A 327 3.78 -9.44 14.05
CA ASP A 327 3.17 -8.87 15.26
C ASP A 327 3.18 -7.32 15.23
N ARG A 328 2.74 -6.69 16.31
CA ARG A 328 2.80 -5.22 16.47
C ARG A 328 4.21 -4.62 16.58
N GLU A 329 5.24 -5.45 16.77
CA GLU A 329 6.62 -5.02 17.05
C GLU A 329 7.48 -4.99 15.79
N TRP A 330 7.25 -5.90 14.83
CA TRP A 330 8.02 -5.96 13.58
C TRP A 330 8.09 -4.64 12.80
N PRO A 331 7.06 -3.77 12.75
CA PRO A 331 7.18 -2.47 12.07
C PRO A 331 8.28 -1.58 12.69
N TRP A 332 8.50 -1.70 14.00
CA TRP A 332 9.53 -0.97 14.73
C TRP A 332 10.90 -1.60 14.56
N LYS A 333 10.99 -2.94 14.58
CA LYS A 333 12.21 -3.69 14.27
C LYS A 333 12.71 -3.30 12.86
N SER A 334 11.83 -3.36 11.87
CA SER A 334 12.11 -2.99 10.47
C SER A 334 12.46 -1.50 10.30
N PHE A 335 11.62 -0.57 10.82
CA PHE A 335 11.90 0.86 10.70
C PHE A 335 13.23 1.26 11.37
N THR A 336 13.55 0.71 12.54
CA THR A 336 14.84 1.00 13.21
C THR A 336 16.06 0.37 12.52
N ARG A 337 15.85 -0.52 11.55
CA ARG A 337 16.88 -0.96 10.57
C ARG A 337 16.99 -0.08 9.34
N GLY A 338 16.20 0.98 9.23
CA GLY A 338 16.17 1.89 8.09
C GLY A 338 15.44 1.32 6.87
N GLU A 339 14.47 0.43 7.10
CA GLU A 339 13.56 -0.11 6.10
C GLU A 339 12.22 0.65 6.09
N ASN A 340 11.40 0.37 5.07
CA ASN A 340 10.06 0.91 4.88
C ASN A 340 9.04 -0.24 5.05
N PRO A 341 8.48 -0.46 6.24
CA PRO A 341 7.65 -1.64 6.52
C PRO A 341 6.28 -1.57 5.83
N ILE A 342 5.88 -2.64 5.13
CA ILE A 342 4.55 -2.80 4.52
C ILE A 342 3.97 -4.19 4.83
N TYR A 343 2.64 -4.30 4.91
CA TYR A 343 1.96 -5.49 5.41
C TYR A 343 1.04 -6.14 4.38
N MET A 344 1.30 -7.42 4.11
CA MET A 344 0.39 -8.32 3.40
C MET A 344 -0.79 -8.67 4.32
N ASP A 345 -1.94 -8.09 4.02
CA ASP A 345 -3.09 -8.07 4.91
C ASP A 345 -4.22 -8.92 4.35
N ALA A 346 -4.62 -9.92 5.13
CA ALA A 346 -5.82 -10.72 4.86
C ALA A 346 -7.10 -9.86 4.84
N TYR A 347 -7.01 -8.62 5.36
CA TYR A 347 -8.00 -7.56 5.33
C TYR A 347 -9.34 -7.99 5.94
N ASP A 348 -10.33 -8.37 5.13
CA ASP A 348 -11.64 -8.86 5.55
C ASP A 348 -11.89 -10.34 5.21
N GLY A 349 -10.86 -11.04 4.71
CA GLY A 349 -10.92 -12.44 4.31
C GLY A 349 -11.60 -12.69 2.96
N ALA A 350 -12.04 -11.65 2.24
CA ALA A 350 -12.80 -11.81 0.99
C ALA A 350 -12.04 -12.52 -0.14
N TYR A 351 -10.70 -12.60 -0.07
CA TYR A 351 -9.89 -13.36 -1.04
C TYR A 351 -10.09 -14.87 -0.87
N GLY A 352 -10.46 -15.31 0.33
CA GLY A 352 -10.64 -16.73 0.69
C GLY A 352 -9.47 -17.32 1.49
N ILE A 353 -8.48 -16.50 1.88
CA ILE A 353 -7.33 -16.92 2.69
C ILE A 353 -7.24 -16.06 3.96
N GLY A 354 -7.48 -16.69 5.10
CA GLY A 354 -7.37 -16.08 6.43
C GLY A 354 -8.27 -14.87 6.65
N GLY A 355 -7.95 -14.12 7.71
CA GLY A 355 -8.43 -12.75 7.89
C GLY A 355 -9.81 -12.55 8.52
N SER A 356 -9.89 -11.47 9.30
CA SER A 356 -11.09 -10.70 9.58
C SER A 356 -10.65 -9.26 9.73
N LEU A 357 -11.50 -8.30 9.34
CA LEU A 357 -11.17 -6.89 9.49
C LEU A 357 -10.93 -6.52 10.97
N SER A 358 -11.60 -7.23 11.88
CA SER A 358 -11.48 -7.09 13.33
C SER A 358 -10.48 -8.05 13.97
N ASP A 359 -9.58 -8.70 13.22
CA ASP A 359 -8.52 -9.49 13.83
C ASP A 359 -7.61 -8.60 14.69
N ASN A 360 -7.37 -9.02 15.93
CA ASN A 360 -6.64 -8.20 16.90
C ASN A 360 -5.18 -8.00 16.51
N ASN A 361 -4.54 -9.00 15.89
CA ASN A 361 -3.14 -8.91 15.49
C ASN A 361 -2.98 -8.04 14.24
N ALA A 362 -3.78 -8.28 13.20
CA ALA A 362 -3.82 -7.43 12.00
C ALA A 362 -4.13 -5.97 12.35
N THR A 363 -5.11 -5.73 13.23
CA THR A 363 -5.43 -4.37 13.74
C THR A 363 -4.24 -3.74 14.49
N ALA A 364 -3.48 -4.52 15.26
CA ALA A 364 -2.30 -4.02 15.97
C ALA A 364 -1.12 -3.74 15.02
N ILE A 365 -0.92 -4.55 13.98
CA ILE A 365 0.06 -4.32 12.90
C ILE A 365 -0.28 -3.03 12.15
N ARG A 366 -1.50 -2.90 11.63
CA ARG A 366 -1.96 -1.70 10.89
C ARG A 366 -1.71 -0.42 11.70
N ALA A 367 -2.11 -0.39 12.97
CA ALA A 367 -1.91 0.77 13.83
C ALA A 367 -0.42 1.10 14.04
N ASN A 368 0.45 0.09 14.18
CA ASN A 368 1.88 0.31 14.41
C ASN A 368 2.64 0.79 13.16
N LEU A 369 2.24 0.41 11.95
CA LEU A 369 2.72 1.04 10.71
C LEU A 369 2.46 2.56 10.72
N GLY A 370 1.25 2.97 11.13
CA GLY A 370 0.89 4.38 11.34
C GLY A 370 1.72 5.07 12.42
N TYR A 371 1.97 4.41 13.54
CA TYR A 371 2.76 4.95 14.64
C TYR A 371 4.24 5.10 14.26
N VAL A 372 4.82 4.13 13.57
CA VAL A 372 6.14 4.20 12.93
C VAL A 372 6.22 5.42 12.02
N ARG A 373 5.24 5.62 11.13
CA ARG A 373 5.19 6.80 10.25
C ARG A 373 5.10 8.12 11.02
N ARG A 374 4.35 8.16 12.13
CA ARG A 374 4.25 9.33 13.01
C ARG A 374 5.59 9.69 13.65
N TYR A 375 6.47 8.73 13.94
CA TYR A 375 7.82 9.01 14.45
C TYR A 375 8.79 9.38 13.33
N ALA A 376 8.72 8.72 12.16
CA ALA A 376 9.41 9.16 10.95
C ALA A 376 9.17 10.65 10.63
N LEU A 377 7.94 11.15 10.82
CA LEU A 377 7.60 12.57 10.61
C LEU A 377 8.15 13.54 11.68
N LYS A 378 8.73 13.05 12.78
CA LYS A 378 9.41 13.88 13.80
C LYS A 378 10.92 14.03 13.55
N MET A 379 11.48 13.09 12.78
CA MET A 379 12.91 12.91 12.55
C MET A 379 13.37 13.51 11.23
N ASP A 380 14.61 13.97 11.18
CA ASP A 380 15.35 14.17 9.95
C ASP A 380 15.81 12.83 9.38
N LEU A 381 14.92 12.19 8.62
CA LEU A 381 15.23 10.93 7.93
C LEU A 381 16.30 11.04 6.83
N LEU A 382 16.80 12.24 6.47
CA LEU A 382 17.95 12.34 5.57
C LEU A 382 19.26 12.06 6.30
N THR A 383 19.38 12.45 7.56
CA THR A 383 20.60 12.25 8.37
C THR A 383 20.51 11.08 9.35
N ALA A 384 19.30 10.61 9.70
CA ALA A 384 19.11 9.44 10.53
C ALA A 384 19.62 8.15 9.86
N VAL A 385 20.44 7.38 10.57
CA VAL A 385 21.01 6.10 10.12
C VAL A 385 20.87 4.99 11.19
N PRO A 386 20.76 3.70 10.79
CA PRO A 386 20.70 2.59 11.74
C PRO A 386 22.05 2.39 12.44
N GLU A 387 22.07 2.51 13.77
CA GLU A 387 23.28 2.42 14.59
C GLU A 387 23.14 1.35 15.69
N PRO A 388 23.25 0.06 15.35
CA PRO A 388 22.99 -1.04 16.28
C PRO A 388 24.01 -1.17 17.41
N GLU A 389 25.21 -0.61 17.25
CA GLU A 389 26.25 -0.63 18.29
C GLU A 389 25.98 0.40 19.40
N LEU A 390 25.27 1.49 19.11
CA LEU A 390 24.98 2.54 20.10
C LEU A 390 23.96 2.10 21.16
N CYS A 391 23.13 1.10 20.90
CA CYS A 391 22.07 0.70 21.83
C CYS A 391 22.08 -0.79 22.15
N SER A 392 21.93 -1.14 23.43
CA SER A 392 21.88 -2.54 23.87
C SER A 392 20.67 -3.33 23.34
N THR A 393 19.62 -2.67 22.85
CA THR A 393 18.50 -3.34 22.15
C THR A 393 18.84 -3.73 20.72
N ARG A 394 19.94 -3.19 20.16
CA ARG A 394 20.35 -3.23 18.75
C ARG A 394 19.41 -2.49 17.79
N PHE A 395 18.26 -1.97 18.24
CA PHE A 395 17.25 -1.32 17.40
C PHE A 395 17.27 0.20 17.60
N CYS A 396 18.18 0.89 16.92
CA CYS A 396 18.38 2.33 17.04
C CYS A 396 18.56 3.00 15.67
N LEU A 397 17.78 4.05 15.40
CA LEU A 397 18.10 5.08 14.42
C LEU A 397 18.73 6.27 15.15
N ALA A 398 19.87 6.73 14.68
CA ALA A 398 20.60 7.88 15.21
C ALA A 398 20.72 8.97 14.14
N GLY A 399 20.31 10.20 14.48
CA GLY A 399 20.63 11.43 13.75
C GLY A 399 21.60 12.31 14.56
N PRO A 400 22.03 13.46 14.01
CA PRO A 400 23.00 14.35 14.67
C PRO A 400 22.53 14.92 16.03
N ASP A 401 21.22 15.14 16.15
CA ASP A 401 20.57 15.80 17.28
C ASP A 401 19.38 14.96 17.84
N GLU A 402 19.23 13.71 17.42
CA GLU A 402 18.09 12.87 17.83
C GLU A 402 18.36 11.36 17.75
N TYR A 403 17.61 10.59 18.53
CA TYR A 403 17.68 9.13 18.55
C TYR A 403 16.28 8.54 18.65
N LEU A 404 16.02 7.46 17.91
CA LEU A 404 14.83 6.63 18.06
C LEU A 404 15.27 5.20 18.38
N VAL A 405 14.85 4.69 19.53
CA VAL A 405 15.18 3.34 20.01
C VAL A 405 13.91 2.54 20.20
N PHE A 406 13.84 1.35 19.60
CA PHE A 406 12.85 0.34 19.97
C PHE A 406 13.43 -0.59 21.03
N SER A 407 12.64 -0.88 22.06
CA SER A 407 12.97 -1.84 23.12
C SER A 407 11.83 -2.86 23.29
N PRO A 408 12.03 -4.12 22.90
CA PRO A 408 11.02 -5.17 23.12
C PRO A 408 10.90 -5.54 24.61
N ASN A 409 12.00 -5.43 25.38
CA ASN A 409 12.17 -6.05 26.70
C ASN A 409 12.39 -5.05 27.85
N GLY A 410 11.87 -3.82 27.74
CA GLY A 410 11.92 -2.82 28.81
C GLY A 410 13.20 -1.97 28.80
N GLY A 411 13.98 -2.00 29.88
CA GLY A 411 15.12 -1.11 30.06
C GLY A 411 16.36 -1.44 29.21
N PHE A 412 17.11 -0.42 28.81
CA PHE A 412 18.30 -0.53 27.94
C PHE A 412 19.35 0.54 28.23
N ALA A 413 20.54 0.40 27.62
CA ALA A 413 21.59 1.41 27.61
C ALA A 413 21.78 1.99 26.19
N LEU A 414 22.16 3.26 26.12
CA LEU A 414 22.47 4.01 24.89
C LEU A 414 23.83 4.71 25.05
N ASP A 415 24.86 4.23 24.36
CA ASP A 415 26.26 4.69 24.45
C ASP A 415 26.49 6.04 23.73
N VAL A 416 25.76 7.07 24.17
CA VAL A 416 25.87 8.45 23.69
C VAL A 416 25.67 9.45 24.83
N ASN A 417 26.27 10.63 24.71
CA ASN A 417 26.04 11.71 25.68
C ASN A 417 24.71 12.42 25.39
N VAL A 418 23.66 12.00 26.09
CA VAL A 418 22.28 12.53 25.99
C VAL A 418 22.04 13.83 26.77
N ARG A 419 23.08 14.46 27.34
CA ARG A 419 22.90 15.69 28.15
C ARG A 419 22.34 16.83 27.29
N GLY A 420 21.18 17.37 27.72
CA GLY A 420 20.48 18.44 27.00
C GLY A 420 19.45 17.96 25.98
N TYR A 421 19.23 16.64 25.90
CA TYR A 421 18.09 16.08 25.17
C TYR A 421 16.83 16.10 26.04
N THR A 422 15.68 16.23 25.37
CA THR A 422 14.38 15.85 25.92
C THR A 422 13.97 14.51 25.32
N GLY A 423 13.08 13.79 25.99
CA GLY A 423 12.60 12.51 25.49
C GLY A 423 11.11 12.26 25.69
N GLU A 424 10.58 11.36 24.86
CA GLU A 424 9.26 10.77 25.02
C GLU A 424 9.34 9.25 24.90
N TRP A 425 8.56 8.57 25.73
CA TRP A 425 8.26 7.15 25.63
C TRP A 425 6.95 6.96 24.89
N PHE A 426 6.85 5.89 24.11
CA PHE A 426 5.59 5.38 23.54
C PHE A 426 5.41 3.90 23.88
N SER A 427 4.25 3.55 24.43
CA SER A 427 3.87 2.16 24.73
C SER A 427 3.13 1.54 23.55
N LEU A 428 3.58 0.37 23.09
CA LEU A 428 2.85 -0.40 22.07
C LEU A 428 1.58 -1.08 22.64
N ASP A 429 1.49 -1.20 23.97
CA ASP A 429 0.31 -1.73 24.68
C ASP A 429 -0.78 -0.68 24.83
N SER A 430 -0.51 0.42 25.54
CA SER A 430 -1.53 1.47 25.78
C SER A 430 -1.73 2.40 24.59
N ARG A 431 -0.75 2.49 23.67
CA ARG A 431 -0.71 3.42 22.53
C ARG A 431 -0.60 4.89 22.96
N GLU A 432 -0.16 5.13 24.19
CA GLU A 432 0.02 6.46 24.77
C GLU A 432 1.50 6.88 24.76
N THR A 433 1.71 8.20 24.81
CA THR A 433 3.04 8.81 24.97
C THR A 433 3.21 9.41 26.35
N THR A 434 4.34 9.16 27.01
CA THR A 434 4.73 9.81 28.27
C THR A 434 6.07 10.51 28.12
N ARG A 435 6.36 11.50 28.96
CA ARG A 435 7.68 12.13 28.99
C ARG A 435 8.74 11.13 29.48
N ALA A 436 9.91 11.13 28.86
CA ALA A 436 11.10 10.47 29.39
C ALA A 436 11.96 11.48 30.14
N GLU A 437 12.47 11.09 31.32
CA GLU A 437 13.57 11.81 31.95
C GLU A 437 14.90 11.34 31.34
N VAL A 438 15.86 12.26 31.25
CA VAL A 438 17.11 12.08 30.48
C VAL A 438 18.28 12.51 31.37
N ASP A 439 18.55 11.70 32.38
CA ASP A 439 19.56 11.98 33.43
C ASP A 439 20.91 11.28 33.16
N ASP A 440 20.90 10.08 32.58
CA ASP A 440 22.09 9.28 32.24
C ASP A 440 21.91 8.48 30.92
N ASP A 441 22.82 7.52 30.67
CA ASP A 441 22.85 6.64 29.50
C ASP A 441 21.90 5.43 29.58
N ARG A 442 21.09 5.31 30.65
CA ARG A 442 20.21 4.18 30.91
C ARG A 442 18.75 4.57 30.95
N PHE A 443 17.99 3.94 30.07
CA PHE A 443 16.58 4.24 29.87
C PHE A 443 15.71 3.08 30.32
N THR A 444 14.74 3.35 31.20
CA THR A 444 13.72 2.38 31.62
C THR A 444 12.33 2.96 31.37
N PRO A 445 11.45 2.29 30.59
CA PRO A 445 10.09 2.76 30.39
C PRO A 445 9.31 2.80 31.71
N PRO A 446 8.44 3.80 31.96
CA PRO A 446 7.61 3.88 33.17
C PRO A 446 6.41 2.91 33.15
N PHE A 447 6.42 1.92 32.25
CA PHE A 447 5.37 0.93 32.03
C PHE A 447 5.99 -0.41 31.60
N THR A 448 5.22 -1.49 31.69
CA THR A 448 5.61 -2.82 31.21
C THR A 448 5.34 -2.98 29.71
N GLY A 449 6.11 -3.86 29.06
CA GLY A 449 5.90 -4.24 27.67
C GLY A 449 6.80 -3.50 26.67
N PRO A 450 6.61 -3.73 25.36
CA PRO A 450 7.42 -3.13 24.31
C PRO A 450 7.26 -1.61 24.26
N ALA A 451 8.39 -0.92 24.13
CA ALA A 451 8.48 0.52 24.22
C ALA A 451 9.30 1.12 23.08
N VAL A 452 9.00 2.37 22.74
CA VAL A 452 9.84 3.21 21.88
C VAL A 452 10.27 4.44 22.66
N LEU A 453 11.57 4.73 22.68
CA LEU A 453 12.11 6.00 23.15
C LEU A 453 12.44 6.86 21.93
N TYR A 454 12.01 8.12 21.96
CA TYR A 454 12.51 9.14 21.06
C TYR A 454 13.17 10.25 21.89
N LEU A 455 14.41 10.59 21.55
CA LEU A 455 15.20 11.65 22.15
C LEU A 455 15.45 12.74 21.11
N LYS A 456 15.33 14.02 21.49
CA LYS A 456 15.69 15.17 20.65
C LYS A 456 16.44 16.22 21.46
N ARG A 457 17.55 16.74 20.92
CA ARG A 457 18.31 17.84 21.54
C ARG A 457 17.43 19.10 21.62
N SER A 458 17.54 19.82 22.74
CA SER A 458 16.75 21.03 23.04
C SER A 458 17.30 22.29 22.37
#